data_AF-A0A3S4H1T4-F1
#
_entry.id   AF-A0A3S4H1T4-F1
#
_cell.length_a   1.000
_cell.length_b   1.000
_cell.length_c   1.000
_cell.angle_alpha   90.00
_cell.angle_beta   90.00
_cell.angle_gamma   90.00
#
_symmetry.space_group_name_H-M   'P 1'
#
loop_
_entity.id
_entity.type
_entity.pdbx_description
1 polymer ?
#
loop_
_entity_poly.entity_id
_entity_poly.type
_entity_poly.pdbx_seq_one_letter_code
_entity_poly.pdbx_strand_id
1 'polypeptide(L)' 'MLSDTETYFNNGIKQAVKQGDIDKALKLMNEAERLGSNPLVSTFISSVKGKG' A
#
# COMPACT_ATOMS: atom_id res chain seq x y z
N MET A 1 8.20 0.26 16.30
CA MET A 1 8.80 1.22 15.35
C MET A 1 8.74 0.76 13.89
N LEU A 2 9.20 -0.43 13.50
CA LEU A 2 8.92 -0.97 12.15
C LEU A 2 7.42 -1.31 11.97
N SER A 3 6.79 -1.89 12.99
CA SER A 3 5.36 -2.26 13.00
C SER A 3 4.40 -1.10 12.74
N ASP A 4 4.70 0.08 13.28
CA ASP A 4 3.80 1.24 13.26
C ASP A 4 3.87 1.92 11.90
N THR A 5 5.08 1.99 11.34
CA THR A 5 5.36 2.47 9.98
C THR A 5 4.66 1.59 8.95
N GLU A 6 4.80 0.27 9.12
CA GLU A 6 4.19 -0.73 8.27
C GLU A 6 2.65 -0.67 8.30
N THR A 7 2.07 -0.52 9.50
CA THR A 7 0.62 -0.39 9.69
C THR A 7 0.08 0.89 9.04
N TYR A 8 0.80 2.00 9.17
CA TYR A 8 0.43 3.28 8.55
C TYR A 8 0.33 3.16 7.03
N PHE A 9 1.38 2.67 6.37
CA PHE A 9 1.39 2.50 4.92
C PHE A 9 0.35 1.46 4.47
N ASN A 10 0.16 0.38 5.23
CA ASN A 10 -0.85 -0.64 4.96
C ASN A 10 -2.26 -0.05 4.85
N ASN A 11 -2.62 0.73 5.87
CA ASN A 11 -3.94 1.33 5.96
C ASN A 11 -4.14 2.40 4.89
N GLY A 12 -3.11 3.21 4.63
CA GLY A 12 -3.15 4.24 3.59
C GLY A 12 -3.34 3.64 2.18
N ILE A 13 -2.58 2.61 1.83
CA ILE A 13 -2.65 1.94 0.51
C ILE A 13 -4.03 1.29 0.33
N LYS A 14 -4.54 0.57 1.33
CA LYS A 14 -5.87 -0.07 1.27
C LYS A 14 -6.99 0.96 1.07
N GLN A 15 -6.93 2.10 1.77
CA GLN A 15 -7.94 3.15 1.62
C GLN A 15 -7.89 3.81 0.25
N ALA A 16 -6.69 4.12 -0.25
CA ALA A 16 -6.49 4.72 -1.56
C ALA A 16 -7.03 3.80 -2.68
N VAL A 17 -6.71 2.50 -2.63
CA VAL A 17 -7.24 1.52 -3.60
C VAL A 17 -8.77 1.40 -3.51
N LYS A 18 -9.34 1.34 -2.29
CA LYS A 18 -10.79 1.29 -2.10
C LYS A 18 -11.50 2.50 -2.68
N GLN A 19 -10.85 3.68 -2.66
CA GLN A 19 -11.37 4.93 -3.22
C GLN A 19 -11.12 5.05 -4.74
N GLY A 20 -10.37 4.13 -5.35
CA GLY A 20 -9.95 4.23 -6.74
C GLY A 20 -8.81 5.23 -6.99
N ASP A 21 -8.21 5.76 -5.92
CA ASP A 21 -7.07 6.68 -5.98
C ASP A 21 -5.76 5.88 -6.12
N ILE A 22 -5.54 5.37 -7.32
CA ILE A 22 -4.39 4.50 -7.63
C ILE A 22 -3.07 5.27 -7.53
N ASP A 23 -3.04 6.55 -7.92
CA ASP A 23 -1.84 7.39 -7.85
C ASP A 23 -1.36 7.58 -6.41
N LYS A 24 -2.29 7.79 -5.48
CA LYS A 24 -1.97 7.86 -4.05
C LYS A 24 -1.52 6.52 -3.50
N ALA A 25 -2.16 5.42 -3.90
CA ALA A 25 -1.74 4.08 -3.50
C ALA A 25 -0.29 3.79 -3.94
N LEU A 26 0.07 4.17 -5.17
CA LEU A 26 1.42 4.01 -5.72
C LEU A 26 2.47 4.84 -4.97
N LYS A 27 2.17 6.11 -4.65
CA LYS A 27 3.07 6.97 -3.88
C LYS A 27 3.36 6.39 -2.49
N LEU A 28 2.33 5.94 -1.79
CA LEU A 28 2.46 5.33 -0.46
C LEU A 28 3.26 4.02 -0.50
N MET A 29 3.09 3.22 -1.56
CA MET A 29 3.87 1.98 -1.76
C MET A 29 5.35 2.27 -1.96
N ASN A 30 5.70 3.20 -2.86
CA ASN A 30 7.08 3.58 -3.12
C ASN A 30 7.78 4.16 -1.87
N GLU A 31 7.04 4.89 -1.04
CA GLU A 31 7.56 5.45 0.20
C GLU A 31 7.80 4.37 1.27
N ALA A 32 6.92 3.37 1.36
CA ALA A 32 7.12 2.21 2.23
C ALA A 32 8.36 1.39 1.82
N GLU A 33 8.53 1.13 0.52
CA GLU A 33 9.69 0.41 -0.02
C GLU A 33 11.01 1.14 0.27
N ARG A 34 11.02 2.48 0.09
CA ARG A 34 12.21 3.30 0.36
C ARG A 34 12.66 3.24 1.82
N LEU A 35 11.74 3.00 2.75
CA LEU A 35 12.01 2.91 4.18
C LEU A 35 12.43 1.49 4.62
N GLY A 36 12.69 0.58 3.68
CA GLY A 36 13.06 -0.80 3.96
C GLY A 36 11.93 -1.62 4.60
N SER A 37 10.71 -1.07 4.62
CA SER A 37 9.52 -1.73 5.14
C SER A 37 8.95 -2.60 4.03
N ASN A 38 9.19 -3.91 4.12
CA ASN A 38 8.88 -4.84 3.03
C ASN A 38 7.62 -5.71 3.19
N PRO A 39 6.39 -5.18 3.39
CA PRO A 39 5.24 -6.10 3.38
C PRO A 39 3.95 -5.43 2.91
N LEU A 40 3.72 -5.28 1.59
CA LEU A 40 2.43 -4.73 1.12
C LEU A 40 2.19 -4.79 -0.38
N VAL A 41 3.24 -4.94 -1.18
CA VAL A 41 3.13 -5.13 -2.64
C VAL A 41 2.18 -6.28 -2.97
N SER A 42 2.17 -7.34 -2.15
CA SER A 42 1.23 -8.46 -2.29
C SER A 42 -0.23 -8.04 -2.10
N THR A 43 -0.52 -7.13 -1.16
CA THR A 43 -1.87 -6.60 -0.93
C THR A 43 -2.27 -5.64 -2.05
N PHE A 44 -1.36 -4.79 -2.51
CA PHE A 44 -1.59 -3.91 -3.66
C PHE A 44 -1.96 -4.74 -4.90
N ILE A 45 -1.14 -5.75 -5.25
CA ILE A 45 -1.40 -6.66 -6.37
C ILE A 45 -2.74 -7.39 -6.21
N SER A 46 -3.07 -7.91 -5.02
CA SER A 46 -4.38 -8.55 -4.78
C SER A 46 -5.55 -7.57 -4.96
N SER A 47 -5.38 -6.31 -4.55
CA SER A 47 -6.43 -5.29 -4.60
C SER A 47 -6.66 -4.69 -6.00
N VAL A 48 -5.68 -4.72 -6.89
CA VAL A 48 -5.85 -4.36 -8.32
C VAL A 48 -6.31 -5.54 -9.18
N LYS A 49 -5.94 -6.78 -8.82
CA LYS A 49 -6.26 -8.00 -9.59
C LYS A 49 -7.71 -8.49 -9.43
N GLY A 50 -8.45 -8.02 -8.43
CA GLY A 50 -9.84 -8.43 -8.15
C GLY A 50 -10.94 -7.77 -8.98
N LYS A 51 -10.61 -7.03 -10.05
CA LYS A 51 -11.60 -6.50 -11.01
C LYS A 51 -11.62 -7.40 -12.25
N GLY A 52 -12.17 -8.60 -12.08
CA GLY A 52 -12.44 -9.57 -13.14
C GLY A 52 -13.70 -10.34 -12.81
#